data_AF-A0A378A4X2-F1
#
_entry.id   AF-A0A378A4X2-F1
#
_cell.length_a   1.000
_cell.length_b   1.000
_cell.length_c   1.000
_cell.angle_alpha   90.00
_cell.angle_beta   90.00
_cell.angle_gamma   90.00
#
_symmetry.space_group_name_H-M   'P 1'
#
loop_
_entity.id
_entity.type
_entity.pdbx_description
1 polymer ?
#
loop_
_entity_poly.entity_id
_entity_poly.type
_entity_poly.pdbx_seq_one_letter_code
_entity_poly.pdbx_strand_id
1 'polypeptide(L)' 'MPTASALKSITPQKDGLLIKFDSTAQGAAAKEVLGRALPHGYIIALLEDDNSPTAWLSRLRDAPHRLG' A
#
# COMPACT_ATOMS: atom_id res chain seq x y z
N MET A 1 8.19 24.11 -9.48
CA MET A 1 6.83 23.61 -9.73
C MET A 1 6.85 22.10 -9.43
N PRO A 2 6.26 21.58 -8.34
CA PRO A 2 6.11 20.14 -8.22
C PRO A 2 4.99 19.69 -9.16
N THR A 3 5.38 18.84 -10.11
CA THR A 3 4.54 18.17 -11.10
C THR A 3 3.53 17.24 -10.43
N ALA A 4 2.36 17.09 -11.06
CA ALA A 4 1.22 16.31 -10.60
C ALA A 4 1.60 15.01 -9.88
N SER A 5 0.98 14.76 -8.73
CA SER A 5 1.02 13.49 -8.00
C SER A 5 0.41 12.38 -8.87
N ALA A 6 1.18 11.86 -9.82
CA ALA A 6 0.69 10.89 -10.80
C ALA A 6 0.56 9.52 -10.14
N LEU A 7 -0.64 9.24 -9.65
CA LEU A 7 -1.08 7.89 -9.36
C LEU A 7 -1.04 7.10 -10.68
N LYS A 8 -0.37 5.94 -10.69
CA LYS A 8 -0.21 5.12 -11.90
C LYS A 8 -1.42 4.23 -12.12
N SER A 9 -1.88 3.54 -11.07
CA SER A 9 -3.04 2.66 -11.12
C SER A 9 -3.60 2.37 -9.73
N ILE A 10 -4.91 2.10 -9.69
CA ILE A 10 -5.61 1.55 -8.53
C ILE A 10 -6.18 0.20 -8.94
N THR A 11 -5.72 -0.86 -8.32
CA THR A 11 -6.20 -2.23 -8.57
C THR A 11 -7.01 -2.69 -7.37
N PRO A 12 -8.35 -2.80 -7.49
CA PRO A 12 -9.16 -3.40 -6.44
C PRO A 12 -8.83 -4.88 -6.31
N GLN A 13 -8.67 -5.35 -5.08
CA GLN A 13 -8.58 -6.77 -4.74
C GLN A 13 -9.77 -7.18 -3.89
N LYS A 14 -9.95 -8.50 -3.69
CA LYS A 14 -11.08 -9.05 -2.92
C LYS A 14 -11.19 -8.45 -1.51
N ASP A 15 -10.05 -8.24 -0.84
CA ASP A 15 -9.98 -7.77 0.56
C ASP A 15 -8.99 -6.60 0.73
N GLY A 16 -8.72 -5.85 -0.34
CA GLY A 16 -7.72 -4.78 -0.27
C GLY A 16 -7.66 -3.91 -1.52
N LEU A 17 -6.88 -2.84 -1.42
CA LEU A 17 -6.66 -1.90 -2.51
C LEU A 17 -5.16 -1.78 -2.78
N LEU A 18 -4.74 -2.08 -4.00
CA LEU A 18 -3.37 -1.84 -4.43
C LEU A 18 -3.30 -0.52 -5.17
N ILE A 19 -2.43 0.38 -4.71
CA ILE A 19 -2.19 1.66 -5.38
C ILE A 19 -0.74 1.66 -5.85
N LYS A 20 -0.52 1.77 -7.16
CA LYS A 20 0.82 1.90 -7.74
C LYS A 20 1.12 3.37 -8.01
N PHE A 21 2.29 3.81 -7.58
CA PHE A 21 2.82 5.14 -7.82
C PHE A 21 3.99 5.07 -8.79
N ASP A 22 4.23 6.15 -9.54
CA ASP A 22 5.40 6.29 -10.41
C ASP A 22 6.71 6.43 -9.61
N SER A 23 6.64 6.89 -8.35
CA SER A 23 7.80 7.09 -7.49
C SER A 23 7.57 6.65 -6.05
N THR A 24 8.59 6.06 -5.42
CA THR A 24 8.59 5.68 -3.99
C THR A 24 8.31 6.88 -3.08
N ALA A 25 8.79 8.08 -3.43
CA ALA A 25 8.51 9.30 -2.68
C ALA A 25 7.01 9.64 -2.65
N GLN A 26 6.30 9.40 -3.76
CA GLN A 26 4.86 9.61 -3.85
C GLN A 26 4.10 8.56 -3.03
N GLY A 27 4.53 7.29 -3.09
CA GLY A 27 3.95 6.23 -2.27
C GLY A 27 4.14 6.47 -0.77
N ALA A 28 5.28 7.01 -0.35
CA ALA A 28 5.53 7.39 1.03
C ALA A 28 4.60 8.52 1.50
N ALA A 29 4.45 9.58 0.70
CA ALA A 29 3.52 10.66 1.00
C ALA A 29 2.07 10.16 1.05
N ALA A 30 1.68 9.29 0.11
CA ALA A 30 0.35 8.69 0.10
C ALA A 30 0.11 7.80 1.32
N LYS A 31 1.11 7.03 1.77
CA LYS A 31 0.99 6.22 3.00
C LYS A 31 0.69 7.09 4.22
N GLU A 32 1.34 8.25 4.35
CA GLU A 32 1.06 9.17 5.46
C GLU A 32 -0.38 9.72 5.39
N VAL A 33 -0.82 10.15 4.20
CA VAL A 33 -2.18 10.66 3.99
C VAL A 33 -3.22 9.58 4.26
N LEU A 34 -3.03 8.37 3.71
CA LEU A 34 -3.93 7.24 3.91
C LEU A 34 -3.96 6.80 5.37
N GLY A 35 -2.83 6.84 6.09
CA GLY A 35 -2.77 6.51 7.51
C GLY A 35 -3.57 7.45 8.40
N ARG A 36 -3.79 8.69 7.96
CA ARG A 36 -4.64 9.67 8.65
C ARG A 36 -6.08 9.66 8.16
N ALA A 37 -6.30 9.34 6.88
CA ALA A 37 -7.61 9.39 6.24
C ALA A 37 -8.43 8.10 6.42
N LEU A 38 -7.78 6.94 6.50
CA LEU A 38 -8.46 5.66 6.65
C LEU A 38 -8.84 5.39 8.12
N PRO A 39 -10.02 4.79 8.37
CA PRO A 39 -10.40 4.32 9.69
C PRO A 39 -9.40 3.31 10.25
N HIS A 40 -9.42 3.14 11.58
CA HIS A 40 -8.71 2.04 12.22
C HIS A 40 -9.19 0.69 11.65
N GLY A 41 -8.26 -0.24 11.43
CA GLY A 41 -8.53 -1.55 10.84
C GLY A 41 -7.99 -1.75 9.42
N TYR A 42 -7.54 -0.67 8.75
CA TYR A 42 -6.82 -0.78 7.49
C TYR A 42 -5.31 -0.94 7.71
N ILE A 43 -4.71 -1.92 7.04
CA ILE A 43 -3.26 -2.13 7.03
C ILE A 43 -2.68 -1.49 5.78
N ILE A 44 -1.83 -0.48 5.95
CA ILE A 44 -1.21 0.25 4.85
C ILE A 44 0.27 -0.12 4.77
N ALA A 45 0.65 -0.79 3.69
CA ALA A 45 2.05 -1.09 3.38
C ALA A 45 2.49 -0.38 2.11
N LEU A 46 3.76 0.04 2.12
CA LEU A 46 4.46 0.52 0.95
C LEU A 46 5.30 -0.64 0.41
N LEU A 47 5.09 -1.00 -0.85
CA LEU A 47 5.87 -2.04 -1.54
C LEU A 47 6.73 -1.37 -2.61
N GLU A 48 8.00 -1.76 -2.68
CA GLU A 48 8.91 -1.41 -3.77
C GLU A 48 8.80 -2.43 -4.91
N ASP A 49 9.16 -2.05 -6.14
CA ASP A 49 8.83 -2.77 -7.39
C ASP A 49 9.31 -4.24 -7.41
N ASP A 50 10.34 -4.59 -6.63
CA ASP A 50 10.83 -5.97 -6.43
C ASP A 50 9.88 -6.88 -5.62
N ASN A 51 8.95 -6.32 -4.86
CA ASN A 51 8.01 -7.10 -4.06
C ASN A 51 6.65 -7.22 -4.76
N SER A 52 6.33 -8.44 -5.21
CA SER A 52 5.01 -8.76 -5.74
C SER A 52 3.91 -8.49 -4.68
N PRO A 53 2.88 -7.69 -5.00
CA PRO A 53 1.75 -7.41 -4.10
C PRO A 53 1.09 -8.66 -3.55
N THR A 54 0.98 -9.70 -4.37
CA THR A 54 0.43 -11.00 -3.99
C THR A 54 1.28 -11.70 -2.92
N ALA A 55 2.61 -11.59 -2.99
CA ALA A 55 3.50 -12.19 -2.00
C ALA A 55 3.38 -11.49 -0.64
N TRP A 56 3.21 -10.16 -0.63
CA TRP A 56 2.97 -9.41 0.60
C TRP A 56 1.61 -9.75 1.22
N LEU A 57 0.55 -9.85 0.41
CA LEU A 57 -0.77 -10.28 0.90
C LEU A 57 -0.75 -11.69 1.46
N SER A 58 -0.04 -12.62 0.80
CA SER A 58 0.18 -13.97 1.34
C SER A 58 0.92 -13.94 2.66
N ARG A 59 1.98 -13.11 2.80
CA ARG A 59 2.69 -12.94 4.08
C ARG A 59 1.79 -12.36 5.18
N LEU A 60 0.94 -11.39 4.85
CA LEU A 60 0.01 -10.81 5.82
C LEU A 60 -1.03 -11.84 6.30
N ARG A 61 -1.55 -12.65 5.36
CA ARG A 61 -2.48 -13.74 5.67
C ARG A 61 -1.83 -14.90 6.44
N ASP A 62 -0.53 -15.12 6.24
CA ASP A 62 0.27 -16.14 6.93
C ASP A 62 0.85 -15.65 8.28
N ALA A 63 0.79 -14.34 8.54
CA ALA A 63 1.24 -13.73 9.79
C ALA A 63 0.24 -13.68 10.98
N PRO A 64 -0.93 -14.37 11.05
CA PRO A 64 -1.84 -14.21 12.19
C PRO A 64 -1.32 -14.84 13.48
N HIS A 65 -0.18 -15.55 13.46
CA HIS A 65 0.34 -16.31 14.62
C HIS A 65 1.58 -15.68 15.28
N ARG A 66 2.03 -14.48 14.86
CA ARG A 66 3.22 -13.82 15.43
C ARG A 66 2.95 -12.46 16.09
N LEU A 67 1.69 -12.16 16.37
CA LEU A 67 1.30 -11.09 17.29
C LEU A 67 0.98 -11.72 18.65
N GLY A 68 2.01 -12.24 19.30
CA GLY A 68 2.00 -12.75 20.67
C GLY A 68 3.19 -12.21 21.43
#